data_AF-Q9R385-F1
#
_entry.id   AF-Q9R385-F1
#
_cell.length_a   1.000
_cell.length_b   1.000
_cell.length_c   1.000
_cell.angle_alpha   90.00
_cell.angle_beta   90.00
_cell.angle_gamma   90.00
#
_symmetry.space_group_name_H-M   'P 1'
#
loop_
_entity.id
_entity.type
_entity.pdbx_description
1 polymer ?
#
loop_
_entity_poly.entity_id
_entity_poly.type
_entity_poly.pdbx_seq_one_letter_code
_entity_poly.pdbx_strand_id
1 'polypeptide(L)'
;MALKDKWQQDRIGRQQGVQERQQQVQTTLSLWQQERQNQASEFREDLEYRVTDLLANYQKQRLEARETLLEDLAIFRQTLYREVEEYLGELDILHQQMAAQLQQQLQQSRTERKDAVQKLFEDLGVFRAELQDYHLKLQQTVWGSSHRHPIKPQPTVNPGVPQPATLDQPQG
;
A
#
# COMPACT_ATOMS: atom_id res chain seq x y z
N MET A 1 69.26 86.47 44.47
CA MET A 1 69.11 85.02 44.75
C MET A 1 67.67 84.51 44.59
N ALA A 2 66.63 85.28 44.95
CA ALA A 2 65.23 84.84 44.96
C ALA A 2 64.63 84.28 43.64
N LEU A 3 65.10 84.71 42.47
CA LEU A 3 64.58 84.24 41.17
C LEU A 3 64.95 82.79 40.84
N LYS A 4 66.15 82.34 41.26
CA LYS A 4 66.63 80.98 41.04
C LYS A 4 65.88 79.99 41.91
N ASP A 5 65.63 80.34 43.18
CA ASP A 5 64.87 79.51 44.12
C ASP A 5 63.41 79.34 43.67
N LYS A 6 62.76 80.42 43.19
CA LYS A 6 61.41 80.35 42.61
C LYS A 6 61.35 79.40 41.41
N TRP A 7 62.32 79.46 40.50
CA TRP A 7 62.38 78.56 39.36
C TRP A 7 62.61 77.10 39.77
N GLN A 8 63.47 76.87 40.77
CA GLN A 8 63.77 75.54 41.26
C GLN A 8 62.56 74.91 41.95
N GLN A 9 61.83 75.67 42.76
CA GLN A 9 60.55 75.26 43.35
C GLN A 9 59.48 74.97 42.29
N ASP A 10 59.34 75.83 41.30
CA ASP A 10 58.36 75.68 40.22
C ASP A 10 58.69 74.45 39.32
N ARG A 11 59.98 74.13 39.15
CA ARG A 11 60.43 72.91 38.46
C ARG A 11 60.11 71.65 39.28
N ILE A 12 60.36 71.65 40.58
CA ILE A 12 60.06 70.53 41.47
C ILE A 12 58.54 70.29 41.52
N GLY A 13 57.74 71.34 41.67
CA GLY A 13 56.28 71.25 41.65
C GLY A 13 55.74 70.70 40.32
N ARG A 14 56.31 71.11 39.18
CA ARG A 14 55.95 70.53 37.87
C ARG A 14 56.32 69.05 37.76
N GLN A 15 57.48 68.64 38.26
CA GLN A 15 57.87 67.23 38.25
C GLN A 15 56.95 66.36 39.12
N GLN A 16 56.64 66.81 40.32
CA GLN A 16 55.70 66.13 41.22
C GLN A 16 54.31 66.02 40.58
N GLY A 17 53.78 67.11 40.02
CA GLY A 17 52.49 67.09 39.33
C GLY A 17 52.46 66.23 38.06
N VAL A 18 53.59 65.98 37.40
CA VAL A 18 53.67 65.00 36.30
C VAL A 18 53.65 63.56 36.84
N GLN A 19 54.37 63.28 37.93
CA GLN A 19 54.38 61.96 38.56
C GLN A 19 53.01 61.57 39.11
N GLU A 20 52.34 62.49 39.80
CA GLU A 20 50.98 62.28 40.32
C GLU A 20 49.99 61.98 39.18
N ARG A 21 50.06 62.76 38.08
CA ARG A 21 49.21 62.50 36.91
C ARG A 21 49.54 61.16 36.25
N GLN A 22 50.80 60.77 36.18
CA GLN A 22 51.19 59.46 35.64
C GLN A 22 50.63 58.31 36.51
N GLN A 23 50.74 58.41 37.83
CA GLN A 23 50.15 57.43 38.75
C GLN A 23 48.63 57.38 38.63
N GLN A 24 47.98 58.54 38.54
CA GLN A 24 46.53 58.62 38.38
C GLN A 24 46.08 57.97 37.07
N VAL A 25 46.74 58.27 35.96
CA VAL A 25 46.45 57.65 34.66
C VAL A 25 46.65 56.15 34.70
N GLN A 26 47.76 55.65 35.28
CA GLN A 26 47.99 54.21 35.41
C GLN A 26 46.89 53.53 36.22
N THR A 27 46.47 54.15 37.33
CA THR A 27 45.40 53.63 38.19
C THR A 27 44.05 53.61 37.47
N THR A 28 43.73 54.67 36.73
CA THR A 28 42.50 54.71 35.94
C THR A 28 42.51 53.67 34.83
N LEU A 29 43.65 53.49 34.15
CA LEU A 29 43.79 52.47 33.11
C LEU A 29 43.65 51.05 33.68
N SER A 30 44.25 50.76 34.84
CA SER A 30 44.11 49.43 35.47
C SER A 30 42.69 49.16 35.91
N LEU A 31 42.00 50.17 36.47
CA LEU A 31 40.58 50.07 36.84
C LEU A 31 39.70 49.80 35.62
N TRP A 32 39.90 50.55 34.53
CA TRP A 32 39.15 50.32 33.29
C TRP A 32 39.46 48.98 32.64
N GLN A 33 40.71 48.51 32.74
CA GLN A 33 41.07 47.18 32.26
C GLN A 33 40.35 46.09 33.06
N GLN A 34 40.34 46.20 34.39
CA GLN A 34 39.65 45.27 35.27
C GLN A 34 38.14 45.27 35.03
N GLU A 35 37.53 46.45 34.95
CA GLU A 35 36.10 46.60 34.67
C GLU A 35 35.72 45.93 33.34
N ARG A 36 36.52 46.15 32.30
CA ARG A 36 36.27 45.54 30.99
C ARG A 36 36.44 44.02 31.01
N GLN A 37 37.34 43.49 31.84
CA GLN A 37 37.52 42.05 32.02
C GLN A 37 36.31 41.44 32.74
N ASN A 38 35.81 42.08 33.79
CA ASN A 38 34.62 41.65 34.53
C ASN A 38 33.38 41.65 33.63
N GLN A 39 33.14 42.73 32.89
CA GLN A 39 32.02 42.80 31.94
C GLN A 39 32.12 41.72 30.85
N ALA A 40 33.33 41.42 30.37
CA ALA A 40 33.55 40.38 29.38
C ALA A 40 33.42 38.95 29.93
N SER A 41 33.63 38.73 31.23
CA SER A 41 33.35 37.44 31.88
C SER A 41 31.85 37.26 32.14
N GLU A 42 31.18 38.28 32.67
CA GLU A 42 29.73 38.26 32.92
C GLU A 42 28.96 38.03 31.62
N PHE A 43 29.32 38.75 30.56
CA PHE A 43 28.70 38.55 29.24
C PHE A 43 28.92 37.13 28.70
N ARG A 44 30.07 36.51 28.99
CA ARG A 44 30.35 35.13 28.57
C ARG A 44 29.51 34.12 29.34
N GLU A 45 29.40 34.26 30.65
CA GLU A 45 28.53 33.42 31.47
C GLU A 45 27.06 33.54 31.04
N ASP A 46 26.57 34.77 30.83
CA ASP A 46 25.21 35.01 30.35
C ASP A 46 24.96 34.35 28.99
N LEU A 47 25.94 34.40 28.09
CA LEU A 47 25.84 33.80 26.78
C LEU A 47 25.87 32.26 26.86
N GLU A 48 26.75 31.69 27.68
CA GLU A 48 26.80 30.25 27.93
C GLU A 48 25.48 29.74 28.54
N TYR A 49 24.93 30.46 29.51
CA TYR A 49 23.62 30.14 30.09
C TYR A 49 22.51 30.18 29.04
N ARG A 50 22.44 31.24 28.22
CA ARG A 50 21.41 31.35 27.17
C ARG A 50 21.54 30.27 26.11
N VAL A 51 22.77 29.92 25.70
CA VAL A 51 23.01 28.88 24.71
C VAL A 51 22.62 27.51 25.27
N THR A 52 22.99 27.21 26.50
CA THR A 52 22.63 25.92 27.14
C THR A 52 21.12 25.79 27.34
N ASP A 53 20.44 26.84 27.79
CA ASP A 53 18.98 26.86 27.90
C ASP A 53 18.30 26.68 26.52
N LEU A 54 18.77 27.40 25.50
CA LEU A 54 18.24 27.29 24.14
C LEU A 54 18.42 25.86 23.58
N LEU A 55 19.59 25.26 23.78
CA LEU A 55 19.86 23.89 23.36
C LEU A 55 18.98 22.88 24.09
N ALA A 56 18.76 23.05 25.39
CA ALA A 56 17.85 22.20 26.18
C ALA A 56 16.41 22.32 25.67
N ASN A 57 15.96 23.54 25.37
CA ASN A 57 14.64 23.81 24.82
C ASN A 57 14.45 23.15 23.44
N TYR A 58 15.43 23.27 22.53
CA TYR A 58 15.38 22.60 21.24
C TYR A 58 15.39 21.08 21.36
N GLN A 59 16.18 20.52 22.29
CA GLN A 59 16.20 19.08 22.53
C GLN A 59 14.84 18.57 23.01
N LYS A 60 14.21 19.30 23.94
CA LYS A 60 12.86 18.99 24.43
C LYS A 60 11.83 19.03 23.30
N GLN A 61 11.79 20.12 22.53
CA GLN A 61 10.87 20.26 21.39
C GLN A 61 11.05 19.14 20.36
N ARG A 62 12.30 18.74 20.10
CA ARG A 62 12.59 17.65 19.15
C ARG A 62 12.08 16.30 19.66
N LEU A 63 12.13 16.05 20.96
CA LEU A 63 11.60 14.82 21.56
C LEU A 63 10.08 14.80 21.50
N GLU A 64 9.42 15.89 21.89
CA GLU A 64 7.95 16.02 21.82
C GLU A 64 7.45 15.84 20.38
N ALA A 65 8.04 16.53 19.42
CA ALA A 65 7.68 16.41 18.01
C ALA A 65 7.91 14.99 17.46
N ARG A 66 8.95 14.29 17.93
CA ARG A 66 9.22 12.90 17.55
C ARG A 66 8.16 11.96 18.09
N GLU A 67 7.75 12.13 19.35
CA GLU A 67 6.72 11.28 19.97
C GLU A 67 5.39 11.43 19.22
N THR A 68 4.94 12.65 18.98
CA THR A 68 3.72 12.91 18.18
C THR A 68 3.82 12.30 16.79
N LEU A 69 4.96 12.45 16.10
CA LEU A 69 5.14 11.88 14.76
C LEU A 69 5.07 10.35 14.77
N LEU A 70 5.60 9.69 15.80
CA LEU A 70 5.55 8.23 15.92
C LEU A 70 4.13 7.75 16.19
N GLU A 71 3.37 8.47 17.02
CA GLU A 71 1.96 8.19 17.27
C GLU A 71 1.13 8.34 15.99
N ASP A 72 1.28 9.46 15.27
CA ASP A 72 0.60 9.72 14.01
C ASP A 72 0.91 8.64 12.95
N LEU A 73 2.18 8.23 12.85
CA LEU A 73 2.59 7.18 11.93
C LEU A 73 2.01 5.81 12.31
N ALA A 74 1.95 5.51 13.62
CA ALA A 74 1.33 4.28 14.10
C ALA A 74 -0.17 4.25 13.79
N ILE A 75 -0.88 5.36 14.00
CA ILE A 75 -2.30 5.52 13.66
C ILE A 75 -2.49 5.36 12.15
N PHE A 76 -1.73 6.11 11.34
CA PHE A 76 -1.82 6.04 9.87
C PHE A 76 -1.63 4.61 9.36
N ARG A 77 -0.61 3.91 9.86
CA ARG A 77 -0.34 2.51 9.48
C ARG A 77 -1.49 1.58 9.87
N GLN A 78 -2.06 1.73 11.06
CA GLN A 78 -3.19 0.92 11.49
C GLN A 78 -4.43 1.17 10.63
N THR A 79 -4.72 2.44 10.33
CA THR A 79 -5.82 2.83 9.44
C THR A 79 -5.64 2.20 8.06
N LEU A 80 -4.43 2.30 7.48
CA LEU A 80 -4.14 1.73 6.17
C LEU A 80 -4.30 0.21 6.16
N TYR A 81 -3.81 -0.50 7.20
CA TYR A 81 -4.02 -1.95 7.30
C TYR A 81 -5.51 -2.31 7.33
N ARG A 82 -6.31 -1.58 8.12
CA ARG A 82 -7.74 -1.82 8.22
C ARG A 82 -8.45 -1.55 6.89
N GLU A 83 -8.15 -0.44 6.23
CA GLU A 83 -8.74 -0.10 4.93
C GLU A 83 -8.41 -1.14 3.86
N VAL A 84 -7.16 -1.62 3.84
CA VAL A 84 -6.75 -2.68 2.90
C VAL A 84 -7.43 -4.01 3.22
N GLU A 85 -7.53 -4.39 4.50
CA GLU A 85 -8.22 -5.61 4.92
C GLU A 85 -9.72 -5.56 4.56
N GLU A 86 -10.37 -4.43 4.80
CA GLU A 86 -11.77 -4.20 4.44
C GLU A 86 -11.98 -4.29 2.93
N TYR A 87 -11.14 -3.59 2.14
CA TYR A 87 -11.21 -3.63 0.68
C TYR A 87 -10.99 -5.04 0.12
N LEU A 88 -9.99 -5.77 0.62
CA LEU A 88 -9.73 -7.15 0.17
C LEU A 88 -10.86 -8.09 0.58
N GLY A 89 -11.45 -7.91 1.76
CA GLY A 89 -12.62 -8.66 2.21
C GLY A 89 -13.84 -8.43 1.32
N GLU A 90 -14.13 -7.18 0.98
CA GLU A 90 -15.21 -6.83 0.04
C GLU A 90 -14.98 -7.45 -1.35
N LEU A 91 -13.73 -7.38 -1.85
CA LEU A 91 -13.36 -7.94 -3.14
C LEU A 91 -13.55 -9.47 -3.18
N ASP A 92 -13.17 -10.18 -2.11
CA ASP A 92 -13.34 -11.63 -2.02
C ASP A 92 -14.82 -12.02 -2.02
N ILE A 93 -15.65 -11.32 -1.24
CA ILE A 93 -17.11 -11.53 -1.23
C ILE A 93 -17.69 -11.32 -2.64
N LEU A 94 -17.31 -10.24 -3.32
CA LEU A 94 -17.77 -9.95 -4.68
C LEU A 94 -17.38 -11.06 -5.66
N HIS A 95 -16.13 -11.53 -5.60
CA HIS A 95 -15.64 -12.62 -6.45
C HIS A 95 -16.36 -13.94 -6.18
N GLN A 96 -16.62 -14.27 -4.91
CA GLN A 96 -17.35 -15.49 -4.54
C GLN A 96 -18.80 -15.44 -5.04
N GLN A 97 -19.48 -14.30 -4.89
CA GLN A 97 -20.84 -14.11 -5.42
C GLN A 97 -20.88 -14.26 -6.94
N MET A 98 -19.95 -13.63 -7.65
CA MET A 98 -19.85 -13.73 -9.10
C MET A 98 -19.57 -15.17 -9.56
N ALA A 99 -18.66 -15.88 -8.88
CA ALA A 99 -18.36 -17.28 -9.18
C ALA A 99 -19.57 -18.19 -8.96
N ALA A 100 -20.29 -18.00 -7.85
CA ALA A 100 -21.50 -18.74 -7.55
C ALA A 100 -22.61 -18.49 -8.58
N GLN A 101 -22.81 -17.24 -8.97
CA GLN A 101 -23.78 -16.86 -10.01
C GLN A 101 -23.42 -17.49 -11.36
N LEU A 102 -22.16 -17.43 -11.78
CA LEU A 102 -21.71 -18.03 -13.03
C LEU A 102 -21.90 -19.55 -13.01
N GLN A 103 -21.55 -20.21 -11.90
CA GLN A 103 -21.76 -21.65 -11.75
C GLN A 103 -23.23 -22.01 -11.84
N GLN A 104 -24.12 -21.24 -11.20
CA GLN A 104 -25.56 -21.46 -11.27
C GLN A 104 -26.07 -21.31 -12.71
N GLN A 105 -25.69 -20.25 -13.41
CA GLN A 105 -26.07 -20.03 -14.81
C GLN A 105 -25.61 -21.16 -15.72
N LEU A 106 -24.37 -21.64 -15.54
CA LEU A 106 -23.85 -22.77 -16.30
C LEU A 106 -24.61 -24.07 -16.02
N GLN A 107 -24.96 -24.35 -14.76
CA GLN A 107 -25.74 -25.53 -14.42
C GLN A 107 -27.16 -25.45 -14.99
N GLN A 108 -27.80 -24.29 -14.91
CA GLN A 108 -29.11 -24.06 -15.50
C GLN A 108 -29.08 -24.29 -17.02
N SER A 109 -28.13 -23.67 -17.73
CA SER A 109 -28.01 -23.83 -19.19
C SER A 109 -27.73 -25.29 -19.58
N ARG A 110 -26.95 -26.03 -18.78
CA ARG A 110 -26.71 -27.46 -19.01
C ARG A 110 -27.99 -28.28 -18.86
N THR A 111 -28.79 -28.01 -17.84
CA THR A 111 -30.06 -28.71 -17.61
C THR A 111 -31.05 -28.39 -18.72
N GLU A 112 -31.23 -27.11 -19.07
CA GLU A 112 -32.09 -26.68 -20.17
C GLU A 112 -31.70 -27.35 -21.50
N ARG A 113 -30.39 -27.44 -21.78
CA ARG A 113 -29.90 -28.12 -22.98
C ARG A 113 -30.18 -29.62 -22.95
N LYS A 114 -30.01 -30.28 -21.80
CA LYS A 114 -30.33 -31.72 -21.66
C LYS A 114 -31.82 -31.96 -21.89
N ASP A 115 -32.68 -31.15 -21.30
CA ASP A 115 -34.14 -31.28 -21.44
C ASP A 115 -34.58 -30.99 -22.88
N ALA A 116 -34.00 -29.98 -23.54
CA ALA A 116 -34.27 -29.69 -24.94
C ALA A 116 -33.85 -30.84 -25.87
N VAL A 117 -32.67 -31.43 -25.62
CA VAL A 117 -32.20 -32.61 -26.38
C VAL A 117 -33.10 -33.81 -26.14
N GLN A 118 -33.53 -34.05 -24.89
CA GLN A 118 -34.44 -35.13 -24.56
C GLN A 118 -35.78 -34.99 -25.29
N LYS A 119 -36.38 -33.80 -25.28
CA LYS A 119 -37.61 -33.50 -26.04
C LYS A 119 -37.43 -33.74 -27.53
N LEU A 120 -36.31 -33.30 -28.10
CA LEU A 120 -36.01 -33.53 -29.52
C LEU A 120 -35.95 -35.04 -29.84
N PHE A 121 -35.37 -35.86 -28.97
CA PHE A 121 -35.34 -37.31 -29.15
C PHE A 121 -36.72 -37.95 -29.04
N GLU A 122 -37.57 -37.46 -28.14
CA GLU A 122 -38.96 -37.90 -28.01
C GLU A 122 -39.76 -37.57 -29.28
N ASP A 123 -39.67 -36.33 -29.77
CA ASP A 123 -40.32 -35.87 -31.00
C ASP A 123 -39.85 -36.68 -32.23
N LEU A 124 -38.55 -36.95 -32.34
CA LEU A 124 -38.00 -37.81 -33.39
C LEU A 124 -38.49 -39.25 -33.28
N GLY A 125 -38.69 -39.75 -32.06
CA GLY A 125 -39.27 -41.06 -31.81
C GLY A 125 -40.70 -41.17 -32.34
N VAL A 126 -41.54 -40.17 -32.02
CA VAL A 126 -42.91 -40.07 -32.52
C VAL A 126 -42.91 -39.99 -34.05
N PHE A 127 -42.12 -39.11 -34.63
CA PHE A 127 -42.03 -38.95 -36.09
C PHE A 127 -41.61 -40.25 -36.79
N ARG A 128 -40.66 -41.00 -36.23
CA ARG A 128 -40.26 -42.31 -36.79
C ARG A 128 -41.39 -43.34 -36.73
N ALA A 129 -42.17 -43.36 -35.65
CA ALA A 129 -43.33 -44.24 -35.55
C ALA A 129 -44.40 -43.86 -36.60
N GLU A 130 -44.69 -42.57 -36.75
CA GLU A 130 -45.60 -42.05 -37.77
C GLU A 130 -45.15 -42.41 -39.20
N LEU A 131 -43.85 -42.28 -39.49
CA LEU A 131 -43.27 -42.67 -40.77
C LEU A 131 -43.43 -44.18 -41.04
N GLN A 132 -43.22 -45.02 -40.04
CA GLN A 132 -43.42 -46.47 -40.18
C GLN A 132 -44.88 -46.81 -40.46
N ASP A 133 -45.81 -46.20 -39.71
CA ASP A 133 -47.25 -46.37 -39.92
C ASP A 133 -47.68 -45.89 -41.31
N TYR A 134 -47.15 -44.76 -41.77
CA TYR A 134 -47.41 -44.25 -43.12
C TYR A 134 -46.88 -45.21 -44.19
N HIS A 135 -45.66 -45.73 -44.03
CA HIS A 135 -45.08 -46.70 -44.94
C HIS A 135 -45.93 -47.98 -45.01
N LEU A 136 -46.38 -48.50 -43.87
CA LEU A 136 -47.28 -49.67 -43.81
C LEU A 136 -48.62 -49.41 -44.51
N LYS A 137 -49.24 -48.26 -44.26
CA LYS A 137 -50.50 -47.87 -44.93
C LYS A 137 -50.32 -47.72 -46.44
N LEU A 138 -49.24 -47.08 -46.88
CA LEU A 138 -48.92 -46.90 -48.29
C LEU A 138 -48.65 -48.25 -48.95
N GLN A 139 -47.94 -49.14 -48.26
CA GLN A 139 -47.68 -50.49 -48.75
C GLN A 139 -48.98 -51.28 -48.96
N GLN A 140 -49.91 -51.21 -48.01
CA GLN A 140 -51.24 -51.81 -48.14
C GLN A 140 -52.05 -51.21 -49.32
N THR A 141 -51.94 -49.90 -49.54
CA THR A 141 -52.71 -49.19 -50.58
C THR A 141 -52.18 -49.46 -51.99
N VAL A 142 -50.85 -49.46 -52.17
CA VAL A 142 -50.22 -49.59 -53.49
C VAL A 142 -50.08 -51.04 -53.92
N TRP A 143 -49.77 -51.95 -52.99
CA TRP A 143 -49.50 -53.36 -53.30
C TRP A 143 -50.57 -54.35 -52.81
N GLY A 144 -51.63 -53.88 -52.13
CA GLY A 144 -52.59 -54.77 -51.47
C GLY A 144 -51.93 -55.64 -50.40
N SER A 145 -52.71 -56.48 -49.70
CA SER A 145 -52.22 -57.36 -48.62
C SER A 145 -51.32 -58.52 -49.12
N SER A 146 -50.26 -58.23 -49.89
CA SER A 146 -49.29 -59.24 -50.32
C SER A 146 -48.52 -59.76 -49.10
N HIS A 147 -48.89 -60.94 -48.64
CA HIS A 147 -48.15 -61.72 -47.65
C HIS A 147 -46.74 -62.01 -48.17
N ARG A 148 -45.76 -61.22 -47.72
CA ARG A 148 -44.35 -61.62 -47.81
C ARG A 148 -44.03 -62.41 -46.55
N HIS A 149 -43.81 -63.72 -46.72
CA HIS A 149 -43.37 -64.60 -45.65
C HIS A 149 -42.12 -64.04 -44.94
N PRO A 150 -42.02 -64.18 -43.61
CA PRO A 150 -40.85 -63.72 -42.87
C PRO A 150 -39.64 -64.55 -43.30
N ILE A 151 -38.65 -63.89 -43.89
CA ILE A 151 -37.30 -64.44 -44.03
C ILE A 151 -36.74 -64.54 -42.60
N LYS A 152 -36.40 -65.76 -42.18
CA LYS A 152 -35.73 -66.05 -40.90
C LYS A 152 -34.50 -65.13 -40.70
N PRO A 153 -34.24 -64.63 -39.48
CA PRO A 153 -33.02 -63.88 -39.21
C PRO A 153 -31.81 -64.82 -39.32
N GLN A 154 -30.89 -64.48 -40.21
CA GLN A 154 -29.60 -65.13 -40.36
C GLN A 154 -28.59 -64.35 -39.50
N PRO A 155 -27.78 -65.01 -38.65
CA PRO A 155 -26.85 -64.34 -37.75
C PRO A 155 -25.69 -63.77 -38.58
N THR A 156 -25.63 -62.45 -38.70
CA THR A 156 -24.47 -61.74 -39.26
C THR A 156 -23.83 -60.94 -38.14
N VAL A 157 -22.86 -61.60 -37.51
CA VAL A 157 -21.55 -61.09 -37.11
C VAL A 157 -21.42 -59.57 -37.03
N ASN A 158 -21.25 -59.08 -35.80
CA ASN A 158 -20.68 -57.78 -35.43
C ASN A 158 -19.45 -57.43 -36.29
N PRO A 159 -19.44 -56.28 -36.98
CA PRO A 159 -18.22 -55.56 -37.30
C PRO A 159 -18.05 -54.42 -36.29
N GLY A 160 -17.01 -54.58 -35.47
CA GLY A 160 -16.34 -53.60 -34.60
C GLY A 160 -16.95 -52.21 -34.44
N VAL A 161 -17.37 -51.90 -33.22
CA VAL A 161 -17.28 -50.55 -32.67
C VAL A 161 -15.79 -50.17 -32.64
N PRO A 162 -15.35 -49.10 -33.31
CA PRO A 162 -14.05 -48.51 -33.03
C PRO A 162 -14.13 -47.91 -31.63
N GLN A 163 -13.34 -48.48 -30.72
CA GLN A 163 -13.00 -47.90 -29.43
C GLN A 163 -12.52 -46.46 -29.66
N PRO A 164 -13.04 -45.44 -28.96
CA PRO A 164 -12.45 -44.11 -29.01
C PRO A 164 -11.04 -44.21 -28.42
N ALA A 165 -10.06 -43.85 -29.24
CA ALA A 165 -8.68 -43.69 -28.81
C ALA A 165 -8.64 -42.77 -27.59
N THR A 166 -8.13 -43.29 -26.47
CA THR A 166 -7.63 -42.52 -25.34
C THR A 166 -6.60 -41.53 -25.88
N LEU A 167 -6.98 -40.26 -25.93
CA LEU A 167 -6.06 -39.17 -26.21
C LEU A 167 -5.18 -38.97 -24.98
N ASP A 168 -3.87 -39.03 -25.21
CA ASP A 168 -2.78 -38.77 -24.29
C ASP A 168 -3.02 -37.55 -23.39
N GLN A 169 -2.77 -37.75 -22.11
CA GLN A 169 -2.38 -36.68 -21.19
C GLN A 169 -0.98 -36.18 -21.56
N PRO A 170 -0.74 -34.87 -21.72
CA PRO A 170 0.59 -34.34 -21.51
C PRO A 170 0.85 -34.27 -20.00
N GLN A 171 1.76 -35.11 -19.53
CA GLN A 171 2.55 -34.85 -18.33
C GLN A 171 3.68 -33.89 -18.69
N GLY A 172 3.91 -32.86 -17.86
CA GLY A 172 5.09 -31.99 -17.92
C GLY A 172 4.75 -30.53 -18.12
#